data_AF-A0A2E0GLD6-F1
#
_entry.id   AF-A0A2E0GLD6-F1
#
_cell.length_a   1.000
_cell.length_b   1.000
_cell.length_c   1.000
_cell.angle_alpha   90.00
_cell.angle_beta   90.00
_cell.angle_gamma   90.00
#
_symmetry.space_group_name_H-M   'P 1'
#
loop_
_entity.id
_entity.type
_entity.pdbx_description
1 polymer ?
#
loop_
_entity_poly.entity_id
_entity_poly.type
_entity_poly.pdbx_seq_one_letter_code
_entity_poly.pdbx_strand_id
1 'polypeptide(L)'
;MSLHEKMDMALPPRGNSPYDAPSAHQLIEAVNLLISEELGGEISPTQKWKLRIASNALGIASREIQNIREDREALRRVLDSLQMETEKDLSEAIRNGAFDDSLEDIHARLVPLVDKKLIVANPSYLIDRNDP
;
A
#
# COMPACT_ATOMS: atom_id res chain seq x y z
N MET A 1 -4.68 -17.77 -25.47
CA MET A 1 -4.43 -16.66 -24.53
C MET A 1 -5.05 -16.99 -23.19
N SER A 2 -4.24 -17.01 -22.14
CA SER A 2 -4.58 -17.46 -20.78
C SER A 2 -5.35 -16.37 -20.04
N LEU A 3 -6.18 -16.74 -19.06
CA LEU A 3 -6.89 -15.80 -18.19
C LEU A 3 -5.94 -14.80 -17.48
N HIS A 4 -4.65 -15.16 -17.35
CA HIS A 4 -3.60 -14.29 -16.85
C HIS A 4 -3.32 -13.07 -17.75
N GLU A 5 -3.50 -13.17 -19.07
CA GLU A 5 -3.42 -12.02 -19.98
C GLU A 5 -4.65 -11.10 -19.86
N LYS A 6 -5.77 -11.58 -19.30
CA LYS A 6 -6.96 -10.75 -19.00
C LYS A 6 -6.83 -9.96 -17.69
N MET A 7 -5.81 -10.24 -16.88
CA MET A 7 -5.58 -9.60 -15.57
C MET A 7 -4.22 -8.91 -15.50
N ASP A 8 -3.79 -8.32 -16.61
CA ASP A 8 -2.82 -7.22 -16.60
C ASP A 8 -3.43 -6.05 -15.80
N MET A 9 -3.34 -6.15 -14.48
CA MET A 9 -3.40 -5.06 -13.50
C MET A 9 -2.11 -4.21 -13.59
N ALA A 10 -1.58 -4.07 -14.80
CA ALA A 10 -0.45 -3.25 -15.17
C ALA A 10 -1.01 -2.13 -16.03
N LEU A 11 -1.22 -0.94 -15.47
CA LEU A 11 -1.39 0.23 -16.34
C LEU A 11 -0.01 0.54 -16.95
N PRO A 12 0.20 0.37 -18.26
CA PRO A 12 1.45 0.75 -18.93
C PRO A 12 1.67 2.28 -18.86
N PRO A 13 2.90 2.77 -19.08
CA PRO A 13 3.25 4.18 -18.93
C PRO A 13 2.40 5.06 -19.86
N ARG A 14 1.82 6.12 -19.31
CA ARG A 14 1.09 7.14 -20.09
C ARG A 14 2.11 8.09 -20.70
N GLY A 15 2.74 7.65 -21.78
CA GLY A 15 3.76 8.37 -22.53
C GLY A 15 3.18 9.18 -23.69
N ASN A 16 3.39 10.50 -23.62
CA ASN A 16 3.31 11.59 -24.59
C ASN A 16 2.81 11.33 -26.05
N SER A 17 1.68 11.99 -26.35
CA SER A 17 1.26 12.71 -27.58
C SER A 17 0.06 12.15 -28.36
N PRO A 18 -0.95 12.98 -28.76
CA PRO A 18 -1.13 14.42 -28.51
C PRO A 18 -2.06 14.76 -27.33
N TYR A 19 -2.67 13.76 -26.70
CA TYR A 19 -3.60 13.96 -25.60
C TYR A 19 -2.92 13.57 -24.30
N ASP A 20 -2.51 14.56 -23.51
CA ASP A 20 -1.93 14.40 -22.17
C ASP A 20 -2.84 13.55 -21.28
N ALA A 21 -2.63 12.23 -21.26
CA ALA A 21 -3.45 11.31 -20.49
C ALA A 21 -3.06 11.40 -19.00
N PRO A 22 -4.02 11.59 -18.08
CA PRO A 22 -3.73 11.73 -16.64
C PRO A 22 -3.00 10.50 -16.11
N SER A 23 -2.15 10.48 -15.11
CA SER A 23 -1.57 9.25 -14.54
C SER A 23 -2.61 8.36 -13.84
N ALA A 24 -2.24 7.13 -13.44
CA ALA A 24 -3.11 6.29 -12.61
C ALA A 24 -3.47 6.96 -11.28
N HIS A 25 -2.48 7.64 -10.67
CA HIS A 25 -2.68 8.44 -9.48
C HIS A 25 -3.65 9.61 -9.73
N GLN A 26 -3.48 10.37 -10.82
CA GLN A 26 -4.38 11.46 -11.18
C GLN A 26 -5.82 11.00 -11.44
N LEU A 27 -6.03 9.80 -12.00
CA LEU A 27 -7.36 9.22 -12.11
C LEU A 27 -7.97 8.90 -10.73
N ILE A 28 -7.17 8.32 -9.82
CA ILE A 28 -7.62 8.02 -8.46
C ILE A 28 -8.00 9.31 -7.73
N GLU A 29 -7.20 10.36 -7.87
CA GLU A 29 -7.50 11.69 -7.30
C GLU A 29 -8.80 12.28 -7.88
N ALA A 30 -8.99 12.22 -9.21
CA ALA A 30 -10.20 12.70 -9.86
C ALA A 30 -11.46 11.95 -9.37
N VAL A 31 -11.39 10.63 -9.20
CA VAL A 31 -12.51 9.85 -8.67
C VAL A 31 -12.75 10.15 -7.19
N ASN A 32 -11.70 10.33 -6.39
CA ASN A 32 -11.85 10.73 -4.99
C ASN A 32 -12.48 12.13 -4.84
N LEU A 33 -12.17 13.07 -5.74
CA LEU A 33 -12.82 14.38 -5.78
C LEU A 33 -14.33 14.22 -6.04
N LEU A 34 -14.71 13.48 -7.08
CA LEU A 34 -16.11 13.18 -7.38
C LEU A 34 -16.84 12.55 -6.18
N ILE A 35 -16.24 11.54 -5.54
CA ILE A 35 -16.82 10.89 -4.36
C ILE A 35 -17.01 11.89 -3.21
N SER A 36 -16.06 12.81 -3.02
CA SER A 36 -16.12 13.81 -1.96
C SER A 36 -17.25 14.81 -2.19
N GLU A 37 -17.46 15.22 -3.45
CA GLU A 37 -18.59 16.08 -3.86
C GLU A 37 -19.94 15.38 -3.62
N GLU A 38 -20.06 14.12 -4.05
CA GLU A 38 -21.27 13.29 -3.84
C GLU A 38 -21.60 13.07 -2.36
N LEU A 39 -20.57 12.90 -1.52
CA LEU A 39 -20.75 12.76 -0.07
C LEU A 39 -21.30 14.03 0.60
N GLY A 40 -21.07 15.20 -0.01
CA GLY A 40 -21.62 16.49 0.43
C GLY A 40 -23.09 16.71 0.07
N GLY A 41 -23.63 15.91 -0.86
CA GLY A 41 -25.02 16.02 -1.33
C GLY A 41 -26.07 15.29 -0.46
N GLU A 42 -27.33 15.42 -0.89
CA GLU A 42 -28.46 14.66 -0.34
C GLU A 42 -28.51 13.25 -0.94
N ILE A 43 -27.75 12.34 -0.34
CA ILE A 43 -27.77 10.90 -0.68
C ILE A 43 -28.15 10.05 0.52
N SER A 44 -28.68 8.85 0.27
CA SER A 44 -29.12 7.94 1.34
C SER A 44 -27.95 7.47 2.23
N PRO A 45 -28.21 7.08 3.50
CA PRO A 45 -27.17 6.57 4.40
C PRO A 45 -26.39 5.38 3.83
N THR A 46 -27.07 4.46 3.14
CA THR A 46 -26.44 3.30 2.50
C THR A 46 -25.50 3.72 1.36
N GLN A 47 -25.88 4.71 0.56
CA GLN A 47 -25.01 5.27 -0.48
C GLN A 47 -23.79 5.94 0.14
N LYS A 48 -23.97 6.76 1.19
CA LYS A 48 -22.84 7.38 1.92
C LYS A 48 -21.84 6.33 2.42
N TRP A 49 -22.32 5.23 2.97
CA TRP A 49 -21.46 4.14 3.44
C TRP A 49 -20.66 3.49 2.30
N LYS A 50 -21.29 3.17 1.17
CA LYS A 50 -20.61 2.59 0.00
C LYS A 50 -19.53 3.54 -0.54
N LEU A 51 -19.83 4.84 -0.64
CA LEU A 51 -18.88 5.86 -1.09
C LEU A 51 -17.68 5.99 -0.16
N ARG A 52 -17.87 5.91 1.17
CA ARG A 52 -16.76 5.88 2.13
C ARG A 52 -15.86 4.67 1.94
N ILE A 53 -16.43 3.49 1.67
CA ILE A 53 -15.63 2.29 1.36
C ILE A 53 -14.80 2.50 0.10
N ALA A 54 -15.42 3.00 -0.96
CA ALA A 54 -14.74 3.27 -2.22
C ALA A 54 -13.60 4.29 -2.04
N SER A 55 -13.86 5.40 -1.34
CA SER A 55 -12.84 6.42 -1.06
C SER A 55 -11.68 5.85 -0.23
N ASN A 56 -11.96 5.04 0.79
CA ASN A 56 -10.92 4.39 1.59
C ASN A 56 -10.04 3.45 0.74
N ALA A 57 -10.65 2.61 -0.10
CA ALA A 57 -9.93 1.69 -0.99
C ALA A 57 -9.07 2.46 -2.01
N LEU A 58 -9.60 3.54 -2.59
CA LEU A 58 -8.84 4.42 -3.48
C LEU A 58 -7.70 5.13 -2.76
N GLY A 59 -7.90 5.52 -1.50
CA GLY A 59 -6.85 6.08 -0.65
C GLY A 59 -5.69 5.10 -0.43
N ILE A 60 -5.98 3.81 -0.23
CA ILE A 60 -4.96 2.76 -0.12
C ILE A 60 -4.18 2.64 -1.43
N ALA A 61 -4.89 2.47 -2.56
CA ALA A 61 -4.26 2.35 -3.87
C ALA A 61 -3.39 3.57 -4.23
N SER A 62 -3.83 4.78 -3.85
CA SER A 62 -3.07 6.01 -4.03
C SER A 62 -1.73 5.97 -3.29
N ARG A 63 -1.74 5.59 -1.99
CA ARG A 63 -0.53 5.47 -1.17
C ARG A 63 0.39 4.36 -1.66
N GLU A 64 -0.15 3.23 -2.11
CA GLU A 64 0.65 2.16 -2.73
C GLU A 64 1.42 2.67 -3.94
N ILE A 65 0.74 3.35 -4.88
CA ILE A 65 1.38 3.88 -6.09
C ILE A 65 2.51 4.86 -5.74
N GLN A 66 2.30 5.71 -4.73
CA GLN A 66 3.28 6.70 -4.30
C GLN A 66 4.49 6.06 -3.60
N ASN A 67 4.28 5.03 -2.79
CA ASN A 67 5.30 4.53 -1.85
C ASN A 67 5.99 3.23 -2.32
N ILE A 68 5.42 2.49 -3.28
CA ILE A 68 5.86 1.12 -3.65
C ILE A 68 7.35 1.01 -3.96
N ARG A 69 7.96 2.04 -4.56
CA ARG A 69 9.39 2.04 -4.88
C ARG A 69 10.23 2.07 -3.61
N GLU A 70 9.98 3.06 -2.76
CA GLU A 70 10.73 3.26 -1.52
C GLU A 70 10.53 2.07 -0.56
N ASP A 71 9.30 1.56 -0.48
CA ASP A 71 8.96 0.43 0.39
C ASP A 71 9.63 -0.87 -0.06
N ARG A 72 9.74 -1.11 -1.38
CA ARG A 72 10.51 -2.24 -1.93
C ARG A 72 11.99 -2.12 -1.63
N GLU A 73 12.55 -0.92 -1.75
CA GLU A 73 13.95 -0.68 -1.41
C GLU A 73 14.21 -0.86 0.10
N ALA A 74 13.28 -0.44 0.95
CA ALA A 74 13.36 -0.64 2.39
C ALA A 74 13.34 -2.14 2.75
N LEU A 75 12.40 -2.91 2.17
CA LEU A 75 12.34 -4.35 2.35
C LEU A 75 13.64 -5.02 1.88
N ARG A 76 14.14 -4.64 0.70
CA ARG A 76 15.39 -5.19 0.15
C ARG A 76 16.57 -4.93 1.09
N ARG A 77 16.73 -3.71 1.61
CA ARG A 77 17.79 -3.38 2.58
C ARG A 77 17.72 -4.23 3.84
N VAL A 78 16.52 -4.48 4.36
CA VAL A 78 16.35 -5.33 5.55
C VAL A 78 16.74 -6.77 5.24
N LEU A 79 16.26 -7.34 4.13
CA LEU A 79 16.58 -8.70 3.70
C LEU A 79 18.09 -8.87 3.47
N ASP A 80 18.72 -7.94 2.75
CA ASP A 80 20.17 -7.96 2.50
C ASP A 80 20.97 -7.91 3.83
N SER A 81 20.51 -7.10 4.81
CA SER A 81 21.16 -7.02 6.13
C SER A 81 21.07 -8.31 6.95
N LEU A 82 20.06 -9.14 6.66
CA LEU A 82 19.83 -10.45 7.27
C LEU A 82 20.37 -11.60 6.40
N GLN A 83 21.04 -11.28 5.29
CA GLN A 83 21.55 -12.23 4.29
C GLN A 83 20.45 -13.13 3.70
N MET A 84 19.22 -12.61 3.60
CA MET A 84 18.07 -13.31 3.03
C MET A 84 17.77 -12.78 1.62
N GLU A 85 17.38 -13.66 0.71
CA GLU A 85 17.00 -13.25 -0.66
C GLU A 85 15.53 -12.86 -0.73
N THR A 86 14.67 -13.56 0.02
CA THR A 86 13.22 -13.36 0.02
C THR A 86 12.62 -13.33 1.43
N GLU A 87 11.41 -12.78 1.56
CA GLU A 87 10.61 -12.90 2.80
C GLU A 87 10.33 -14.37 3.18
N LYS A 88 10.29 -15.27 2.18
CA LYS A 88 10.11 -16.70 2.42
C LYS A 88 11.34 -17.30 3.10
N ASP A 89 12.54 -16.97 2.64
CA ASP A 89 13.79 -17.45 3.24
C ASP A 89 13.93 -16.95 4.68
N LEU A 90 13.59 -15.68 4.92
CA LEU A 90 13.54 -15.11 6.27
C LEU A 90 12.55 -15.88 7.16
N SER A 91 11.36 -16.17 6.65
CA SER A 91 10.33 -16.92 7.38
C SER A 91 10.78 -18.35 7.73
N GLU A 92 11.49 -19.00 6.82
CA GLU A 92 12.07 -20.34 7.05
C GLU A 92 13.22 -20.30 8.06
N ALA A 93 14.10 -19.30 7.98
CA ALA A 93 15.19 -19.11 8.93
C ALA A 93 14.69 -18.84 10.36
N ILE A 94 13.67 -17.97 10.52
CA ILE A 94 13.01 -17.74 11.82
C ILE A 94 12.38 -19.03 12.33
N ARG A 95 11.65 -19.76 11.49
CA ARG A 95 11.02 -21.05 11.88
C ARG A 95 12.04 -22.08 12.35
N ASN A 96 13.22 -22.10 11.75
CA ASN A 96 14.29 -23.04 12.06
C ASN A 96 15.16 -22.61 13.26
N GLY A 97 14.82 -21.50 13.92
CA GLY A 97 15.53 -21.00 15.09
C GLY A 97 16.85 -20.29 14.80
N ALA A 98 17.11 -19.89 13.54
CA ALA A 98 18.37 -19.24 13.16
C ALA A 98 18.60 -17.88 13.86
N PHE A 99 17.55 -17.33 14.48
CA PHE A 99 17.57 -16.02 15.12
C PHE A 99 17.05 -16.02 16.55
N ASP A 100 16.90 -17.19 17.19
CA ASP A 100 16.33 -17.29 18.53
C ASP A 100 17.13 -16.46 19.57
N ASP A 101 18.45 -16.38 19.40
CA ASP A 101 19.34 -15.56 20.25
C ASP A 101 19.31 -14.05 19.92
N SER A 102 18.58 -13.64 18.87
CA SER A 102 18.56 -12.26 18.34
C SER A 102 17.16 -11.78 17.94
N LEU A 103 16.11 -12.33 18.55
CA LEU A 103 14.72 -12.01 18.21
C LEU A 103 14.39 -10.52 18.39
N GLU A 104 14.95 -9.86 19.41
CA GLU A 104 14.76 -8.43 19.64
C GLU A 104 15.34 -7.59 18.48
N ASP A 105 16.52 -7.96 17.99
CA ASP A 105 17.18 -7.29 16.86
C ASP A 105 16.39 -7.49 15.57
N ILE A 106 15.85 -8.69 15.33
CA ILE A 106 14.97 -8.94 14.19
C ILE A 106 13.70 -8.12 14.29
N HIS A 107 13.06 -8.12 15.46
CA HIS A 107 11.84 -7.37 15.68
C HIS A 107 12.07 -5.88 15.38
N ALA A 108 13.14 -5.30 15.92
CA ALA A 108 13.50 -3.90 15.67
C ALA A 108 13.73 -3.58 14.18
N ARG A 109 14.25 -4.53 13.39
CA ARG A 109 14.44 -4.38 11.94
C ARG A 109 13.15 -4.51 11.13
N LEU A 110 12.19 -5.31 11.59
CA LEU A 110 10.94 -5.57 10.89
C LEU A 110 9.84 -4.55 11.20
N VAL A 111 9.83 -3.96 12.40
CA VAL A 111 8.83 -2.94 12.80
C VAL A 111 8.69 -1.82 11.77
N PRO A 112 9.78 -1.18 11.27
CA PRO A 112 9.65 -0.13 10.26
C PRO A 112 8.98 -0.56 8.95
N LEU A 113 9.11 -1.85 8.56
CA LEU A 113 8.43 -2.39 7.38
C LEU A 113 6.95 -2.58 7.63
N VAL A 114 6.58 -3.00 8.84
CA VAL A 114 5.18 -3.09 9.25
C VAL A 114 4.54 -1.71 9.32
N ASP A 115 5.23 -0.71 9.88
CA ASP A 115 4.73 0.67 9.92
C ASP A 115 4.43 1.20 8.52
N LYS A 116 5.30 0.94 7.55
CA LYS A 116 5.04 1.27 6.13
C LYS A 116 3.76 0.60 5.60
N LYS A 117 3.57 -0.71 5.87
CA LYS A 117 2.35 -1.45 5.50
C LYS A 117 1.11 -0.84 6.17
N LEU A 118 1.20 -0.44 7.43
CA LEU A 118 0.10 0.17 8.18
C LEU A 118 -0.25 1.58 7.68
N ILE A 119 0.75 2.42 7.36
CA ILE A 119 0.54 3.75 6.78
C ILE A 119 -0.20 3.64 5.44
N VAL A 120 0.19 2.69 4.61
CA VAL A 120 -0.47 2.45 3.32
C VAL A 120 -1.92 1.98 3.54
N ALA A 121 -2.16 1.03 4.45
CA ALA A 121 -3.49 0.53 4.74
C ALA A 121 -4.41 1.62 5.34
N ASN A 122 -3.97 2.26 6.43
CA ASN A 122 -4.65 3.36 7.06
C ASN A 122 -3.70 4.13 7.99
N PRO A 123 -3.34 5.38 7.66
CA PRO A 123 -2.47 6.20 8.51
C PRO A 123 -2.96 6.37 9.95
N SER A 124 -4.27 6.27 10.19
CA SER A 124 -4.83 6.39 11.54
C SER A 124 -4.46 5.24 12.48
N TYR A 125 -3.87 4.15 11.97
CA TYR A 125 -3.39 3.05 12.82
C TYR A 125 -2.13 3.39 13.61
N LEU A 126 -1.38 4.40 13.18
CA LEU A 126 -0.18 4.88 13.87
C LEU A 126 -0.41 6.16 14.69
N ILE A 127 -1.60 6.75 14.58
CA ILE A 127 -2.00 7.88 15.43
C ILE A 127 -2.54 7.27 16.71
N ASP A 128 -1.81 7.43 17.81
CA ASP A 128 -2.38 7.10 19.12
C ASP A 128 -3.58 8.02 19.35
N ARG A 129 -4.78 7.45 19.38
CA ARG A 129 -6.03 8.20 19.60
C ARG A 129 -6.18 8.67 21.05
N ASN A 130 -5.21 8.38 21.92
CA ASN A 130 -5.19 8.74 23.33
C ASN A 130 -4.05 9.69 23.73
N ASP A 131 -3.29 10.25 22.78
CA ASP A 131 -2.33 11.34 23.08
C ASP A 131 -3.07 12.70 22.94
N PRO A 132 -3.20 13.51 24.02
CA PRO A 132 -4.05 14.70 24.06
C PRO A 132 -3.62 15.86 23.15
#